data_AF-A0A4D8QGJ7-F1
#
_entry.id   AF-A0A4D8QGJ7-F1
#
_cell.length_a   1.000
_cell.length_b   1.000
_cell.length_c   1.000
_cell.angle_alpha   90.00
_cell.angle_beta   90.00
_cell.angle_gamma   90.00
#
_symmetry.space_group_name_H-M   'P 1'
#
loop_
_entity.id
_entity.type
_entity.pdbx_description
1 polymer ?
#
loop_
_entity_poly.entity_id
_entity_poly.type
_entity_poly.pdbx_seq_one_letter_code
_entity_poly.pdbx_strand_id
1 'polypeptide(L)'
;MAEPATPTHVILPAASLWTILHHAEKEHERLSTWLELGAHPSFGQDATDLATAITLAVRTLTHGPGGSSIALPVLTAATLRYYATREIARLVGMGAWFADADLDRQAAELKEALGKIPYTLRKEEAPVVPPSAAIHTAASRGEAAHG
;
A
#
# COMPACT_ATOMS: atom_id res chain seq x y z
N MET A 1 -3.06 -19.07 -29.64
CA MET A 1 -3.73 -18.98 -28.33
C MET A 1 -3.45 -17.58 -27.80
N ALA A 2 -4.48 -16.82 -27.40
CA ALA A 2 -4.26 -15.48 -26.88
C ALA A 2 -3.63 -15.58 -25.47
N GLU A 3 -2.51 -14.91 -25.25
CA GLU A 3 -1.97 -14.74 -23.90
C GLU A 3 -3.01 -14.02 -23.03
N PRO A 4 -3.27 -14.46 -21.79
CA PRO A 4 -4.14 -13.73 -20.88
C PRO A 4 -3.50 -12.37 -20.58
N ALA A 5 -4.23 -11.29 -20.84
CA ALA A 5 -3.78 -9.94 -20.53
C ALA A 5 -3.40 -9.86 -19.03
N THR A 6 -2.18 -9.37 -18.75
CA THR A 6 -1.72 -9.18 -17.38
C THR A 6 -2.67 -8.22 -16.66
N PRO A 7 -3.27 -8.62 -15.52
CA PRO A 7 -4.15 -7.73 -14.78
C PRO A 7 -3.37 -6.49 -14.35
N THR A 8 -3.89 -5.31 -14.69
CA THR A 8 -3.27 -4.02 -14.34
C THR A 8 -3.80 -3.46 -13.01
N HIS A 9 -4.98 -3.92 -12.60
CA HIS A 9 -5.66 -3.49 -11.38
C HIS A 9 -6.28 -4.68 -10.63
N VAL A 10 -6.46 -4.52 -9.32
CA VAL A 10 -7.21 -5.41 -8.44
C VAL A 10 -8.46 -4.68 -7.97
N ILE A 11 -9.62 -5.31 -8.12
CA ILE A 11 -10.89 -4.75 -7.67
C ILE A 11 -11.20 -5.29 -6.28
N LEU A 12 -11.43 -4.39 -5.32
CA LEU A 12 -11.64 -4.70 -3.91
C LEU A 12 -12.91 -4.02 -3.40
N PRO A 13 -13.67 -4.63 -2.48
CA PRO A 13 -14.68 -3.89 -1.73
C PRO A 13 -14.03 -2.73 -0.93
N ALA A 14 -14.68 -1.57 -0.91
CA ALA A 14 -14.18 -0.40 -0.18
C ALA A 14 -13.96 -0.68 1.32
N ALA A 15 -14.86 -1.47 1.94
CA ALA A 15 -14.73 -1.89 3.33
C ALA A 15 -13.46 -2.70 3.59
N SER A 16 -13.16 -3.68 2.72
CA SER A 16 -11.93 -4.48 2.82
C SER A 16 -10.69 -3.60 2.66
N LEU A 17 -10.73 -2.60 1.77
CA LEU A 17 -9.63 -1.67 1.60
C LEU A 17 -9.41 -0.79 2.84
N TRP A 18 -10.47 -0.28 3.47
CA TRP A 18 -10.36 0.45 4.73
C TRP A 18 -9.71 -0.37 5.85
N THR A 19 -10.11 -1.64 6.00
CA THR A 19 -9.46 -2.55 6.97
C THR A 19 -7.97 -2.72 6.67
N ILE A 20 -7.60 -2.95 5.40
CA ILE A 20 -6.19 -3.11 5.01
C ILE A 20 -5.40 -1.83 5.28
N LEU A 21 -5.97 -0.66 4.95
CA LEU A 21 -5.31 0.63 5.14
C LEU A 21 -5.03 0.92 6.61
N HIS A 22 -6.01 0.72 7.50
CA HIS A 22 -5.84 0.90 8.94
C HIS A 22 -4.65 0.10 9.50
N HIS A 23 -4.49 -1.14 9.04
CA HIS A 23 -3.37 -1.99 9.47
C HIS A 23 -2.05 -1.66 8.78
N ALA A 24 -2.09 -1.21 7.52
CA ALA A 24 -0.93 -0.73 6.79
C ALA A 24 -0.35 0.55 7.42
N GLU A 25 -1.20 1.48 7.87
CA GLU A 25 -0.78 2.70 8.57
C GLU A 25 -0.04 2.39 9.87
N LYS A 26 -0.53 1.43 10.67
CA LYS A 26 0.15 0.95 11.88
C LYS A 26 1.53 0.34 11.59
N GLU A 27 1.68 -0.43 10.51
CA GLU A 27 3.00 -0.94 10.10
C GLU A 27 3.90 0.22 9.66
N HIS A 28 3.37 1.20 8.93
CA HIS A 28 4.15 2.37 8.52
C HIS A 28 4.69 3.18 9.71
N GLU A 29 3.86 3.46 10.71
CA GLU A 29 4.28 4.12 11.96
C GLU A 29 5.37 3.33 12.68
N ARG A 30 5.24 2.00 12.71
CA ARG A 30 6.24 1.12 13.31
C ARG A 30 7.56 1.11 12.55
N LEU A 31 7.54 1.02 11.21
CA LEU A 31 8.75 1.12 10.39
C LEU A 31 9.46 2.46 10.63
N SER A 32 8.68 3.55 10.71
CA SER A 32 9.18 4.89 11.01
C SER A 32 9.84 4.96 12.39
N THR A 33 9.17 4.42 13.42
CA THR A 33 9.70 4.33 14.79
C THR A 33 11.00 3.53 14.83
N TRP A 34 11.08 2.40 14.12
CA TRP A 34 12.31 1.60 14.07
C TRP A 34 13.47 2.34 13.42
N LEU A 35 13.22 3.16 12.39
CA LEU A 35 14.25 4.01 11.80
C LEU A 35 14.77 5.06 12.79
N GLU A 36 13.87 5.69 13.55
CA GLU A 36 14.25 6.62 14.61
C GLU A 36 15.12 5.95 15.69
N LEU A 37 14.88 4.66 15.96
CA LEU A 37 15.67 3.84 16.88
C LEU A 37 16.96 3.26 16.28
N GLY A 38 17.31 3.63 15.04
CA GLY A 38 18.56 3.22 14.39
C GLY A 38 18.51 1.85 13.69
N ALA A 39 17.32 1.39 13.28
CA ALA A 39 17.19 0.20 12.45
C ALA A 39 17.90 0.35 11.09
N HIS A 40 18.07 -0.78 10.39
CA HIS A 40 18.77 -0.83 9.12
C HIS A 40 18.14 0.11 8.06
N PRO A 41 18.91 0.80 7.20
CA PRO A 41 18.39 1.75 6.23
C PRO A 41 17.34 1.20 5.24
N SER A 42 17.30 -0.12 5.01
CA SER A 42 16.27 -0.76 4.17
C SER A 42 14.85 -0.50 4.68
N PHE A 43 14.66 -0.30 5.98
CA PHE A 43 13.38 0.08 6.56
C PHE A 43 12.89 1.44 6.06
N GLY A 44 13.81 2.33 5.63
CA GLY A 44 13.49 3.65 5.06
C GLY A 44 12.83 3.54 3.70
N GLN A 45 13.37 2.67 2.83
CA GLN A 45 12.73 2.38 1.56
C GLN A 45 11.39 1.68 1.77
N ASP A 46 11.32 0.72 2.69
CA ASP A 46 10.07 0.03 3.02
C ASP A 46 8.98 1.00 3.51
N ALA A 47 9.33 1.92 4.40
CA ALA A 47 8.41 2.96 4.88
C ALA A 47 7.94 3.86 3.74
N THR A 48 8.86 4.30 2.87
CA THR A 48 8.54 5.17 1.72
C THR A 48 7.60 4.46 0.72
N ASP A 49 7.88 3.20 0.40
CA ASP A 49 7.05 2.39 -0.50
C ASP A 49 5.63 2.20 0.07
N LEU A 50 5.55 1.90 1.37
CA LEU A 50 4.28 1.73 2.08
C LEU A 50 3.50 3.05 2.15
N ALA A 51 4.14 4.17 2.48
CA ALA A 51 3.52 5.50 2.50
C ALA A 51 2.94 5.89 1.13
N THR A 52 3.68 5.59 0.05
CA THR A 52 3.24 5.83 -1.32
C THR A 52 2.02 4.99 -1.67
N ALA A 53 2.02 3.70 -1.29
CA ALA A 53 0.89 2.81 -1.52
C ALA A 53 -0.37 3.24 -0.74
N ILE A 54 -0.22 3.60 0.54
CA ILE A 54 -1.30 4.13 1.38
C ILE A 54 -1.89 5.40 0.76
N THR A 55 -1.03 6.38 0.43
CA THR A 55 -1.45 7.66 -0.17
C THR A 55 -2.25 7.44 -1.46
N LEU A 56 -1.78 6.54 -2.33
CA LEU A 56 -2.50 6.24 -3.56
C LEU A 56 -3.85 5.59 -3.29
N ALA A 57 -3.90 4.59 -2.40
CA ALA A 57 -5.13 3.88 -2.09
C ALA A 57 -6.17 4.76 -1.39
N VAL A 58 -5.75 5.63 -0.46
CA VAL A 58 -6.62 6.65 0.16
C VAL A 58 -7.15 7.59 -0.93
N ARG A 59 -6.31 8.08 -1.83
CA ARG A 59 -6.74 8.93 -2.95
C ARG A 59 -7.76 8.21 -3.84
N THR A 60 -7.57 6.92 -4.11
CA THR A 60 -8.53 6.13 -4.90
C THR A 60 -9.85 5.93 -4.16
N LEU A 61 -9.84 5.80 -2.83
CA LEU A 61 -11.06 5.74 -2.02
C LEU A 61 -11.82 7.06 -2.01
N THR A 62 -11.12 8.18 -1.84
CA THR A 62 -11.76 9.50 -1.65
C THR A 62 -12.19 10.14 -2.96
N HIS A 63 -11.46 9.91 -4.05
CA HIS A 63 -11.69 10.56 -5.34
C HIS A 63 -11.96 9.59 -6.49
N GLY A 64 -12.01 8.29 -6.22
CA GLY A 64 -12.39 7.29 -7.21
C GLY A 64 -13.86 7.36 -7.60
N PRO A 65 -14.27 6.63 -8.64
CA PRO A 65 -15.68 6.51 -9.00
C PRO A 65 -16.44 5.95 -7.79
N GLY A 66 -17.36 6.75 -7.24
CA GLY A 66 -18.04 6.48 -5.96
C GLY A 66 -18.90 5.22 -5.99
N GLY A 67 -18.27 4.08 -5.72
CA GLY A 67 -18.88 2.76 -5.73
C GLY A 67 -18.44 1.92 -4.54
N SER A 68 -19.14 0.80 -4.33
CA SER A 68 -18.82 -0.18 -3.28
C SER A 68 -17.51 -0.94 -3.53
N SER A 69 -16.93 -0.80 -4.73
CA SER A 69 -15.71 -1.46 -5.16
C SER A 69 -14.70 -0.45 -5.73
N ILE A 70 -13.43 -0.64 -5.40
CA ILE A 70 -12.30 0.22 -5.75
C ILE A 70 -11.33 -0.59 -6.61
N ALA A 71 -10.92 -0.03 -7.75
CA ALA A 71 -9.86 -0.59 -8.57
C ALA A 71 -8.51 0.01 -8.14
N LEU A 72 -7.66 -0.80 -7.52
CA LEU A 72 -6.30 -0.40 -7.15
C LEU A 72 -5.28 -0.91 -8.17
N PRO A 73 -4.22 -0.14 -8.49
CA PRO A 73 -3.10 -0.66 -9.25
C PRO A 73 -2.46 -1.89 -8.59
N VAL A 74 -2.01 -2.85 -9.39
CA VAL A 74 -1.46 -4.11 -8.89
C VAL A 74 -0.29 -3.92 -7.92
N LEU A 75 0.65 -3.03 -8.23
CA LEU A 75 1.80 -2.77 -7.35
C LEU A 75 1.36 -2.23 -5.98
N THR A 76 0.37 -1.34 -5.95
CA THR A 76 -0.21 -0.81 -4.72
C THR A 76 -0.89 -1.90 -3.90
N ALA A 77 -1.72 -2.72 -4.55
CA ALA A 77 -2.38 -3.84 -3.88
C ALA A 77 -1.38 -4.88 -3.33
N ALA A 78 -0.33 -5.20 -4.10
CA ALA A 78 0.73 -6.11 -3.68
C ALA A 78 1.53 -5.56 -2.50
N THR A 79 1.85 -4.26 -2.52
CA THR A 79 2.56 -3.57 -1.44
C THR A 79 1.73 -3.58 -0.16
N LEU A 80 0.46 -3.18 -0.23
CA LEU A 80 -0.45 -3.22 0.91
C LEU A 80 -0.61 -4.63 1.47
N ARG A 81 -0.75 -5.65 0.61
CA ARG A 81 -0.82 -7.05 1.04
C ARG A 81 0.43 -7.47 1.80
N TYR A 82 1.61 -7.15 1.27
CA TYR A 82 2.89 -7.53 1.88
C TYR A 82 3.01 -7.01 3.30
N TYR A 83 2.82 -5.69 3.51
CA TYR A 83 2.97 -5.07 4.82
C TYR A 83 1.81 -5.41 5.79
N ALA A 84 0.58 -5.51 5.29
CA ALA A 84 -0.55 -5.95 6.13
C ALA A 84 -0.40 -7.42 6.59
N THR A 85 0.25 -8.29 5.80
CA THR A 85 0.53 -9.67 6.22
C THR A 85 1.50 -9.72 7.40
N ARG A 86 2.48 -8.79 7.46
CA ARG A 86 3.37 -8.67 8.63
C ARG A 86 2.60 -8.24 9.88
N GLU A 87 1.62 -7.36 9.73
CA GLU A 87 0.73 -6.97 10.83
C GLU A 87 -0.13 -8.15 11.32
N ILE A 88 -0.60 -9.06 10.45
CA ILE A 88 -1.25 -10.32 10.89
C ILE A 88 -0.31 -11.13 11.79
N ALA A 89 0.95 -11.33 11.38
CA ALA A 89 1.90 -12.11 12.17
C ALA A 89 2.11 -11.50 13.56
N ARG A 90 2.13 -10.16 13.66
CA ARG A 90 2.21 -9.44 14.93
C ARG A 90 0.94 -9.62 15.77
N LEU A 91 -0.24 -9.45 15.19
CA LEU A 91 -1.52 -9.59 15.91
C LEU A 91 -1.67 -11.00 16.48
N VAL A 92 -1.40 -12.03 15.67
CA VAL A 92 -1.41 -13.43 16.11
C VAL A 92 -0.35 -13.68 17.19
N GLY A 93 0.86 -13.14 16.99
CA GLY A 93 1.94 -13.24 17.97
C GLY A 93 1.53 -12.63 19.32
N MET A 94 0.96 -11.44 19.34
CA MET A 94 0.50 -10.80 20.58
C MET A 94 -0.74 -11.49 21.17
N GLY A 95 -1.70 -11.90 20.35
CA GLY A 95 -2.88 -12.64 20.79
C GLY A 95 -2.49 -13.91 21.55
N ALA A 96 -1.49 -14.65 21.07
CA ALA A 96 -0.97 -15.83 21.75
C ALA A 96 -0.31 -15.54 23.12
N TRP A 97 0.30 -14.35 23.28
CA TRP A 97 0.96 -13.96 24.54
C TRP A 97 -0.02 -13.40 25.58
N PHE A 98 -1.05 -12.69 25.13
CA PHE A 98 -2.01 -12.00 26.02
C PHE A 98 -3.35 -12.73 26.16
N ALA A 99 -3.59 -13.79 25.39
CA ALA A 99 -4.88 -14.49 25.29
C ALA A 99 -6.06 -13.52 25.03
N ASP A 100 -5.83 -12.56 24.13
CA ASP A 100 -6.75 -11.45 23.86
C ASP A 100 -7.62 -11.76 22.63
N ALA A 101 -8.91 -12.01 22.87
CA ALA A 101 -9.89 -12.32 21.83
C ALA A 101 -10.09 -11.17 20.82
N ASP A 102 -9.77 -9.92 21.20
CA ASP A 102 -9.86 -8.79 20.28
C ASP A 102 -8.72 -8.83 19.24
N LEU A 103 -7.52 -9.22 19.65
CA LEU A 103 -6.38 -9.38 18.74
C LEU A 103 -6.63 -10.51 17.72
N ASP A 104 -7.23 -11.61 18.17
CA ASP A 104 -7.63 -12.72 17.28
C ASP A 104 -8.72 -12.28 16.30
N ARG A 105 -9.71 -11.51 16.76
CA ARG A 105 -10.75 -10.92 15.90
C ARG A 105 -10.14 -9.99 14.85
N GLN A 106 -9.28 -9.06 15.24
CA GLN A 106 -8.58 -8.16 14.32
C GLN A 106 -7.75 -8.94 13.29
N ALA A 107 -7.04 -9.99 13.70
CA ALA A 107 -6.27 -10.83 12.80
C ALA A 107 -7.15 -11.57 11.79
N ALA A 108 -8.32 -12.07 12.22
CA ALA A 108 -9.28 -12.72 11.34
C ALA A 108 -9.89 -11.76 10.31
N GLU A 109 -10.31 -10.57 10.74
CA GLU A 109 -10.85 -9.51 9.87
C GLU A 109 -9.83 -9.08 8.81
N LEU A 110 -8.57 -8.88 9.21
CA LEU A 110 -7.50 -8.53 8.29
C LEU A 110 -7.20 -9.66 7.31
N LYS A 111 -7.21 -10.92 7.77
CA LYS A 111 -7.00 -12.10 6.91
C LYS A 111 -8.11 -12.24 5.87
N GLU A 112 -9.36 -12.00 6.26
CA GLU A 112 -10.50 -12.00 5.33
C GLU A 112 -10.36 -10.92 4.26
N ALA A 113 -10.03 -9.69 4.68
CA ALA A 113 -9.83 -8.57 3.76
C ALA A 113 -8.69 -8.83 2.77
N LEU A 114 -7.55 -9.35 3.25
CA LEU A 114 -6.43 -9.74 2.40
C LEU A 114 -6.76 -10.91 1.49
N GLY A 115 -7.68 -11.80 1.86
CA GLY A 115 -8.15 -12.89 0.99
C GLY A 115 -8.70 -12.41 -0.37
N LYS A 116 -9.02 -11.12 -0.51
CA LYS A 116 -9.51 -10.50 -1.76
C LYS A 116 -8.38 -10.04 -2.70
N ILE A 117 -7.14 -9.97 -2.23
CA ILE A 117 -5.96 -9.68 -3.06
C ILE A 117 -5.30 -11.02 -3.42
N PRO A 118 -5.06 -11.34 -4.71
CA PRO A 118 -4.41 -12.59 -5.08
C PRO A 118 -3.01 -12.72 -4.46
N TYR A 119 -2.69 -13.90 -3.91
CA TYR A 119 -1.37 -14.20 -3.33
C TYR A 119 -0.24 -14.27 -4.37
N THR A 120 -0.61 -14.40 -5.64
CA THR A 120 0.30 -14.43 -6.79
C THR A 120 0.86 -13.05 -7.13
N LEU A 121 0.28 -11.97 -6.59
CA LEU A 121 0.81 -10.62 -6.77
C LEU A 121 1.99 -10.40 -5.81
N ARG A 122 3.21 -10.46 -6.32
CA ARG A 122 4.42 -10.13 -5.56
C ARG A 122 4.83 -8.69 -5.80
N LYS A 123 5.22 -7.97 -4.73
CA LYS A 123 5.80 -6.62 -4.82
C LYS A 123 7.00 -6.58 -5.79
N GLU A 124 7.75 -7.68 -5.86
CA GLU A 124 8.95 -7.86 -6.68
C GLU A 124 8.66 -8.24 -8.15
N GLU A 125 7.44 -8.69 -8.47
CA GLU A 125 7.06 -9.17 -9.81
C GLU A 125 6.00 -8.29 -10.48
N ALA A 126 5.49 -7.28 -9.78
CA ALA A 126 4.57 -6.32 -10.36
C ALA A 126 5.29 -5.54 -11.48
N PRO A 127 4.65 -5.33 -12.64
CA PRO A 127 5.27 -4.61 -13.74
C PRO A 127 5.72 -3.23 -13.25
N VAL A 128 7.01 -2.94 -13.44
CA VAL A 128 7.60 -1.65 -13.12
C VAL A 128 6.83 -0.60 -13.92
N VAL A 129 6.09 0.27 -13.23
CA VAL A 129 5.50 1.45 -13.85
C VAL A 129 6.68 2.24 -14.44
N PRO A 130 6.72 2.50 -15.75
CA PRO A 130 7.80 3.30 -16.31
C PRO A 130 7.84 4.62 -15.55
N PRO A 131 9.02 5.13 -15.16
CA PRO A 131 9.13 6.37 -14.41
C PRO A 131 8.33 7.43 -15.14
N SER A 132 7.33 7.98 -14.46
CA SER A 132 6.50 9.06 -14.98
C SER A 132 7.45 10.13 -15.50
N ALA A 133 7.46 10.33 -16.82
CA ALA A 133 8.27 11.36 -17.43
C ALA A 133 7.91 12.68 -16.74
N ALA A 134 8.90 13.24 -16.04
CA ALA A 134 8.76 14.53 -15.38
C ALA A 134 8.15 15.51 -16.39
N ILE A 135 6.99 16.05 -16.04
CA ILE A 135 6.42 17.20 -16.74
C ILE A 135 7.50 18.27 -16.66
N HIS A 136 8.21 18.49 -17.77
CA HIS A 136 9.16 19.58 -17.86
C HIS A 136 8.42 20.86 -17.52
N THR A 137 8.81 21.47 -16.42
CA THR A 137 8.41 22.82 -16.04
C THR A 137 8.84 23.73 -17.20
N ALA A 138 7.88 24.22 -17.96
CA ALA A 138 8.12 25.26 -18.94
C ALA A 138 8.76 26.44 -18.20
N ALA A 139 10.02 26.72 -18.52
CA ALA A 139 10.75 27.84 -17.98
C ALA A 139 10.15 29.13 -18.56
N SER A 140 9.21 29.73 -17.83
CA SER A 140 8.84 31.13 -18.01
C SER A 140 9.94 32.01 -17.42
N ARG A 141 11.04 32.21 -18.15
CA ARG A 141 11.94 33.35 -17.93
C ARG A 141 11.67 34.38 -19.02
N GLY A 142 10.79 35.33 -18.70
CA GLY A 142 10.87 36.66 -19.28
C GLY A 142 12.15 37.32 -18.77
N GLU A 143 13.14 37.45 -19.64
CA GLU A 143 14.26 38.35 -19.42
C GLU A 143 13.75 39.79 -19.60
N ALA A 144 13.70 40.51 -18.49
CA ALA A 144 13.83 41.96 -18.49
C ALA A 144 15.33 42.27 -18.41
N ALA A 145 15.89 42.81 -19.50
CA ALA A 145 17.18 43.47 -19.52
C ALA A 145 17.11 44.69 -20.47
N HIS A 146 16.78 45.83 -19.87
CA HIS A 146 17.23 47.20 -20.12
C HIS A 146 17.65 47.67 -21.53
N GLY A 147 17.00 48.76 -21.95
CA GLY A 147 17.75 49.97 -22.33
C GLY A 147 18.13 50.78 -21.09
#